data_AF-A0A9Q1HMF4-F1
#
_entry.id   AF-A0A9Q1HMF4-F1
#
_cell.length_a   1.000
_cell.length_b   1.000
_cell.length_c   1.000
_cell.angle_alpha   90.00
_cell.angle_beta   90.00
_cell.angle_gamma   90.00
#
_symmetry.space_group_name_H-M   'P 1'
#
loop_
_entity.id
_entity.type
_entity.pdbx_description
1 polymer ?
#
loop_
_entity_poly.entity_id
_entity_poly.type
_entity_poly.pdbx_seq_one_letter_code
_entity_poly.pdbx_strand_id
1 'polypeptide(L)'
;MSEKSKQQSTTCTAFGEGLRHASVGKEATFTIKVTNKSVLQYPMGIVYSALAVGENHMFVAKPLPYSRGSDEIPFSYTPTMEGEYDFYIEQLNQRATDQLQIPGSPFRLVVLGKEVNEEAQRTFTDSLPSCQTISQNNLTWVEGSWVTRKLAGSKHGVLRSGWVFQPKICSFDVFTEEELAVAVTSSEPTSIVILGSSIERGIFLSLVDLILNHKEKVHFNESHFDKCWGYAQLQVGNVQIVYQDYRIEPASRDHLQSENNFTVTCHNEKKVSQGYNFFDDALGFLQDFLFKDRPWPDVILVCLKDSRQLKSLFEKIPPSWKGVIYPTTSFKIKTDLFYTASGVRDYRNRAQKFPLIDKRVQIVDAFALSTGVRHGSGSSPLILKSNHFHRWCNELGGKMRVCGDATEMVAQLLLGKAIAPKGKDVWMKSVRGKDRDSVGNMDSREIMVCHDCPQSLLPFHIKRIPDLKCYKTRQGLRPAEEKNFKVWDGTLCPNECLKTKPVGQAQTESGPVDVRECTVSV
;
A
#
# COMPACT_ATOMS: atom_id res chain seq x y z
N MET A 1 -35.45 8.92 -2.64
CA MET A 1 -34.83 9.49 -1.43
C MET A 1 -34.59 8.34 -0.47
N SER A 2 -33.33 7.90 -0.34
CA SER A 2 -32.93 6.81 0.55
C SER A 2 -32.84 7.34 1.98
N GLU A 3 -33.48 6.66 2.94
CA GLU A 3 -33.31 6.91 4.36
C GLU A 3 -31.82 6.81 4.70
N LYS A 4 -31.18 7.97 4.95
CA LYS A 4 -29.88 8.00 5.63
C LYS A 4 -30.08 7.31 6.97
N SER A 5 -29.60 6.07 7.10
CA SER A 5 -29.54 5.38 8.38
C SER A 5 -28.89 6.34 9.38
N LYS A 6 -29.62 6.72 10.44
CA LYS A 6 -29.06 7.47 11.56
C LYS A 6 -27.90 6.66 12.12
N GLN A 7 -26.70 7.01 11.69
CA GLN A 7 -25.45 6.43 12.16
C GLN A 7 -25.45 6.63 13.68
N GLN A 8 -25.51 5.54 14.44
CA GLN A 8 -25.38 5.60 15.89
C GLN A 8 -23.97 6.10 16.21
N SER A 9 -23.84 7.40 16.40
CA SER A 9 -22.67 8.02 17.02
C SER A 9 -22.49 7.33 18.37
N THR A 10 -21.41 6.57 18.51
CA THR A 10 -21.07 6.04 19.82
C THR A 10 -20.61 7.20 20.67
N THR A 11 -21.27 7.42 21.80
CA THR A 11 -20.82 8.40 22.79
C THR A 11 -19.49 7.90 23.34
N CYS A 12 -18.42 8.63 23.05
CA CYS A 12 -17.09 8.41 23.60
C CYS A 12 -16.51 9.76 24.04
N THR A 13 -15.62 9.72 25.02
CA THR A 13 -14.96 10.91 25.58
C THR A 13 -13.49 10.60 25.80
N ALA A 14 -12.60 11.48 25.35
CA ALA A 14 -11.17 11.39 25.64
C ALA A 14 -10.80 12.29 26.82
N PHE A 15 -9.92 11.82 27.70
CA PHE A 15 -9.37 12.58 28.82
C PHE A 15 -7.92 12.19 29.14
N GLY A 16 -7.22 13.04 29.89
CA GLY A 16 -5.81 12.87 30.26
C GLY A 16 -4.95 14.06 29.86
N GLU A 17 -3.87 14.31 30.62
CA GLU A 17 -2.95 15.43 30.39
C GLU A 17 -2.31 15.38 28.99
N GLY A 18 -2.01 14.18 28.49
CA GLY A 18 -1.43 13.97 27.17
C GLY A 18 -2.31 14.41 26.00
N LEU A 19 -3.55 14.88 26.22
CA LEU A 19 -4.36 15.53 25.18
C LEU A 19 -4.00 17.00 24.97
N ARG A 20 -3.41 17.65 25.97
CA ARG A 20 -3.20 19.10 26.00
C ARG A 20 -1.74 19.48 26.18
N HIS A 21 -0.99 18.70 26.95
CA HIS A 21 0.38 18.99 27.30
C HIS A 21 1.26 17.74 27.19
N ALA A 22 2.45 17.90 26.63
CA ALA A 22 3.49 16.89 26.64
C ALA A 22 4.88 17.57 26.69
N SER A 23 5.93 16.76 26.74
CA SER A 23 7.30 17.27 26.68
C SER A 23 8.16 16.40 25.78
N VAL A 24 9.05 17.02 25.01
CA VAL A 24 9.97 16.32 24.10
C VAL A 24 10.74 15.24 24.86
N GLY A 25 10.74 14.01 24.32
CA GLY A 25 11.44 12.86 24.88
C GLY A 25 10.78 12.23 26.13
N LYS A 26 9.67 12.78 26.63
CA LYS A 26 8.90 12.19 27.73
C LYS A 26 7.66 11.49 27.21
N GLU A 27 7.35 10.31 27.76
CA GLU A 27 6.10 9.63 27.44
C GLU A 27 4.91 10.44 27.97
N ALA A 28 3.91 10.62 27.11
CA ALA A 28 2.62 11.22 27.43
C ALA A 28 1.51 10.20 27.18
N THR A 29 0.47 10.23 28.00
CA THR A 29 -0.65 9.29 27.94
C THR A 29 -2.00 9.98 28.00
N PHE A 30 -2.99 9.35 27.39
CA PHE A 30 -4.40 9.74 27.51
C PHE A 30 -5.28 8.51 27.36
N THR A 31 -6.56 8.63 27.69
CA THR A 31 -7.53 7.53 27.68
C THR A 31 -8.78 7.95 26.92
N ILE A 32 -9.29 7.04 26.09
CA ILE A 32 -10.62 7.16 25.48
C ILE A 32 -11.57 6.28 26.27
N LYS A 33 -12.65 6.86 26.82
CA LYS A 33 -13.74 6.13 27.48
C LYS A 33 -14.94 6.00 26.57
N VAL A 34 -15.43 4.78 26.41
CA VAL A 34 -16.54 4.41 25.52
C VAL A 34 -17.78 4.10 26.36
N THR A 35 -18.83 4.90 26.23
CA THR A 35 -20.00 4.80 27.13
C THR A 35 -20.87 3.58 26.83
N ASN A 36 -20.86 3.08 25.59
CA ASN A 36 -21.64 1.90 25.20
C ASN A 36 -20.76 0.66 25.04
N LYS A 37 -20.71 -0.18 26.09
CA LYS A 37 -19.89 -1.40 26.12
C LYS A 37 -20.31 -2.47 25.10
N SER A 38 -21.56 -2.46 24.62
CA SER A 38 -22.01 -3.44 23.61
C SER A 38 -21.25 -3.29 22.30
N VAL A 39 -20.70 -2.10 22.03
CA VAL A 39 -19.87 -1.80 20.87
C VAL A 39 -18.52 -2.53 20.96
N LEU A 40 -17.92 -2.57 22.14
CA LEU A 40 -16.58 -3.14 22.38
C LEU A 40 -16.58 -4.67 22.54
N GLN A 41 -17.74 -5.28 22.77
CA GLN A 41 -17.86 -6.73 22.94
C GLN A 41 -17.77 -7.51 21.62
N TYR A 42 -18.00 -6.86 20.48
CA TYR A 42 -17.82 -7.50 19.20
C TYR A 42 -16.35 -7.43 18.75
N PRO A 43 -15.71 -8.56 18.38
CA PRO A 43 -14.34 -8.58 17.87
C PRO A 43 -14.14 -7.75 16.59
N MET A 44 -15.20 -7.18 16.01
CA MET A 44 -15.15 -6.35 14.82
C MET A 44 -15.82 -4.96 14.97
N GLY A 45 -15.96 -4.47 16.20
CA GLY A 45 -16.81 -3.31 16.54
C GLY A 45 -16.02 -2.09 17.01
N ILE A 46 -15.57 -1.27 16.06
CA ILE A 46 -14.96 0.06 16.26
C ILE A 46 -13.55 0.06 16.87
N VAL A 47 -12.64 0.80 16.23
CA VAL A 47 -11.29 1.08 16.72
C VAL A 47 -11.03 2.58 16.72
N TYR A 48 -10.00 3.01 17.44
CA TYR A 48 -9.65 4.42 17.54
C TYR A 48 -8.23 4.65 17.03
N SER A 49 -8.00 5.79 16.40
CA SER A 49 -6.69 6.28 16.00
C SER A 49 -6.45 7.69 16.54
N ALA A 50 -5.20 8.03 16.80
CA ALA A 50 -4.81 9.32 17.33
C ALA A 50 -3.54 9.85 16.64
N LEU A 51 -3.63 11.06 16.09
CA LEU A 51 -2.59 11.69 15.28
C LEU A 51 -2.41 13.15 15.70
N ALA A 52 -1.16 13.52 15.97
CA ALA A 52 -0.76 14.91 16.15
C ALA A 52 -0.23 15.45 14.82
N VAL A 53 -0.78 16.58 14.38
CA VAL A 53 -0.35 17.30 13.18
C VAL A 53 0.09 18.70 13.58
N GLY A 54 1.39 18.95 13.51
CA GLY A 54 1.97 20.28 13.67
C GLY A 54 2.35 20.89 12.32
N GLU A 55 2.90 22.09 12.33
CA GLU A 55 3.29 22.80 11.10
C GLU A 55 4.32 22.00 10.27
N ASN A 56 5.32 21.42 10.94
CA ASN A 56 6.45 20.78 10.27
C ASN A 56 6.63 19.30 10.60
N HIS A 57 5.79 18.75 11.47
CA HIS A 57 6.00 17.43 12.06
C HIS A 57 4.67 16.75 12.38
N MET A 58 4.59 15.43 12.13
CA MET A 58 3.45 14.59 12.52
C MET A 58 3.91 13.33 13.24
N PHE A 59 3.16 12.96 14.27
CA PHE A 59 3.39 11.72 15.00
C PHE A 59 2.09 11.08 15.49
N VAL A 60 2.14 9.77 15.67
CA VAL A 60 0.97 8.95 16.01
C VAL A 60 1.05 8.53 17.47
N ALA A 61 -0.08 8.58 18.18
CA ALA A 61 -0.21 7.92 19.47
C ALA A 61 -0.63 6.47 19.32
N LYS A 62 0.07 5.58 20.03
CA LYS A 62 -0.12 4.13 19.93
C LYS A 62 -1.09 3.67 21.01
N PRO A 63 -2.04 2.78 20.67
CA PRO A 63 -2.87 2.15 21.68
C PRO A 63 -2.00 1.28 22.60
N LEU A 64 -2.24 1.36 23.90
CA LEU A 64 -1.63 0.48 24.89
C LEU A 64 -2.46 -0.80 25.06
N PRO A 65 -1.88 -1.91 25.57
CA PRO A 65 -2.66 -3.09 25.91
C PRO A 65 -3.77 -2.76 26.90
N TYR A 66 -4.98 -3.26 26.65
CA TYR A 66 -6.13 -3.09 27.54
C TYR A 66 -6.91 -4.40 27.66
N SER A 67 -7.63 -4.55 28.76
CA SER A 67 -8.43 -5.74 29.05
C SER A 67 -9.68 -5.78 28.16
N ARG A 68 -9.99 -6.96 27.59
CA ARG A 68 -11.20 -7.15 26.79
C ARG A 68 -12.44 -6.81 27.65
N GLY A 69 -13.28 -5.90 27.15
CA GLY A 69 -14.47 -5.42 27.89
C GLY A 69 -14.23 -4.20 28.79
N SER A 70 -12.99 -3.71 28.88
CA SER A 70 -12.71 -2.37 29.41
C SER A 70 -13.43 -1.32 28.56
N ASP A 71 -14.10 -0.36 29.21
CA ASP A 71 -14.60 0.87 28.55
C ASP A 71 -13.49 1.90 28.32
N GLU A 72 -12.31 1.68 28.86
CA GLU A 72 -11.17 2.57 28.76
C GLU A 72 -10.09 1.99 27.85
N ILE A 73 -9.70 2.77 26.84
CA ILE A 73 -8.69 2.44 25.85
C ILE A 73 -7.55 3.45 26.04
N PRO A 74 -6.45 3.06 26.71
CA PRO A 74 -5.30 3.91 26.94
C PRO A 74 -4.44 4.02 25.67
N PHE A 75 -3.85 5.19 25.48
CA PHE A 75 -2.90 5.51 24.41
C PHE A 75 -1.64 6.13 25.00
N SER A 76 -0.49 5.91 24.35
CA SER A 76 0.75 6.61 24.67
C SER A 76 1.51 7.09 23.43
N TYR A 77 2.30 8.13 23.61
CA TYR A 77 3.24 8.62 22.61
C TYR A 77 4.44 9.31 23.29
N THR A 78 5.52 9.47 22.55
CA THR A 78 6.69 10.24 22.97
C THR A 78 7.01 11.23 21.85
N PRO A 79 6.70 12.53 22.03
CA PRO A 79 6.96 13.51 20.99
C PRO A 79 8.46 13.77 20.90
N THR A 80 8.95 13.95 19.68
CA THR A 80 10.36 14.19 19.38
C THR A 80 10.69 15.64 19.08
N MET A 81 9.66 16.50 18.96
CA MET A 81 9.79 17.91 18.61
C MET A 81 8.76 18.72 19.40
N GLU A 82 9.13 19.92 19.87
CA GLU A 82 8.15 20.84 20.46
C GLU A 82 7.24 21.46 19.40
N GLY A 83 6.29 22.25 19.88
CA GLY A 83 5.38 23.03 19.06
C GLY A 83 3.94 22.83 19.47
N GLU A 84 3.07 23.51 18.73
CA GLU A 84 1.63 23.33 18.82
C GLU A 84 1.17 22.35 17.75
N TYR A 85 0.30 21.42 18.15
CA TYR A 85 -0.23 20.36 17.32
C TYR A 85 -1.76 20.36 17.41
N ASP A 86 -2.41 20.16 16.27
CA ASP A 86 -3.79 19.70 16.24
C ASP A 86 -3.77 18.18 16.49
N PHE A 87 -4.36 17.76 17.60
CA PHE A 87 -4.39 16.35 18.01
C PHE A 87 -5.74 15.73 17.67
N TYR A 88 -5.78 15.04 16.53
CA TYR A 88 -6.97 14.40 15.98
C TYR A 88 -7.17 13.04 16.64
N ILE A 89 -8.38 12.78 17.11
CA ILE A 89 -8.79 11.45 17.55
C ILE A 89 -10.02 11.04 16.74
N GLU A 90 -9.88 9.89 16.08
CA GLU A 90 -10.89 9.39 15.16
C GLU A 90 -11.34 8.01 15.57
N GLN A 91 -12.65 7.82 15.45
CA GLN A 91 -13.33 6.56 15.53
C GLN A 91 -13.45 5.96 14.12
N LEU A 92 -13.06 4.71 14.01
CA LEU A 92 -13.05 3.95 12.77
C LEU A 92 -14.03 2.79 12.90
N ASN A 93 -15.08 2.80 12.07
CA ASN A 93 -15.93 1.64 11.93
C ASN A 93 -15.21 0.61 11.04
N GLN A 94 -15.04 -0.63 11.48
CA GLN A 94 -14.33 -1.64 10.68
C GLN A 94 -15.16 -2.13 9.48
N ARG A 95 -16.49 -2.07 9.58
CA ARG A 95 -17.41 -2.54 8.53
C ARG A 95 -17.79 -1.43 7.56
N ALA A 96 -17.89 -0.21 8.04
CA ALA A 96 -18.17 0.95 7.21
C ALA A 96 -16.87 1.65 6.83
N THR A 97 -16.78 2.30 5.68
CA THR A 97 -15.64 3.17 5.32
C THR A 97 -15.66 4.49 6.10
N ASP A 98 -16.33 4.51 7.24
CA ASP A 98 -16.66 5.70 7.99
C ASP A 98 -15.61 5.94 9.07
N GLN A 99 -15.00 7.11 8.97
CA GLN A 99 -14.04 7.64 9.90
C GLN A 99 -14.61 8.94 10.44
N LEU A 100 -14.84 8.98 11.75
CA LEU A 100 -15.52 10.07 12.42
C LEU A 100 -14.63 10.62 13.53
N GLN A 101 -14.46 11.93 13.59
CA GLN A 101 -13.79 12.54 14.72
C GLN A 101 -14.65 12.39 15.98
N ILE A 102 -14.02 12.05 17.10
CA ILE A 102 -14.72 11.98 18.38
C ILE A 102 -15.06 13.40 18.88
N PRO A 103 -16.05 13.56 19.78
CA PRO A 103 -16.33 14.85 20.39
C PRO A 103 -15.09 15.50 21.01
N GLY A 104 -14.84 16.76 20.67
CA GLY A 104 -13.68 17.53 21.14
C GLY A 104 -12.43 17.47 20.25
N SER A 105 -12.38 16.57 19.26
CA SER A 105 -11.31 16.55 18.25
C SER A 105 -11.51 17.66 17.19
N PRO A 106 -10.44 18.29 16.69
CA PRO A 106 -9.06 18.18 17.18
C PRO A 106 -8.88 18.86 18.54
N PHE A 107 -8.04 18.27 19.39
CA PHE A 107 -7.58 18.87 20.64
C PHE A 107 -6.33 19.71 20.37
N ARG A 108 -6.21 20.89 20.99
CA ARG A 108 -4.95 21.66 20.96
C ARG A 108 -3.94 21.03 21.92
N LEU A 109 -2.87 20.46 21.36
CA LEU A 109 -1.75 19.87 22.10
C LEU A 109 -0.53 20.78 22.02
N VAL A 110 0.02 21.15 23.18
CA VAL A 110 1.27 21.90 23.30
C VAL A 110 2.36 20.97 23.80
N VAL A 111 3.37 20.71 22.95
CA VAL A 111 4.56 19.96 23.34
C VAL A 111 5.64 20.95 23.76
N LEU A 112 6.15 20.82 24.98
CA LEU A 112 7.22 21.66 25.52
C LEU A 112 8.60 21.04 25.26
N GLY A 113 9.58 21.85 24.90
CA GLY A 113 10.92 21.37 24.54
C GLY A 113 11.88 22.51 24.21
N LYS A 114 13.07 22.16 23.76
CA LYS A 114 14.07 23.12 23.28
C LYS A 114 13.87 23.30 21.78
N GLU A 115 13.57 24.54 21.38
CA GLU A 115 13.37 24.93 19.99
C GLU A 115 14.31 24.19 19.02
N VAL A 116 13.70 23.47 18.09
CA VAL A 116 14.39 22.70 17.06
C VAL A 116 15.07 23.68 16.14
N ASN A 117 16.40 23.63 16.14
CA ASN A 117 17.19 24.32 15.14
C ASN A 117 16.98 23.64 13.79
N GLU A 118 16.10 24.22 12.97
CA GLU A 118 15.75 23.68 11.64
C GLU A 118 16.98 23.43 10.77
N GLU A 119 17.95 24.34 10.79
CA GLU A 119 19.18 24.23 9.98
C GLU A 119 20.07 23.08 10.44
N ALA A 120 20.24 22.91 11.76
CA ALA A 120 20.96 21.78 12.32
C ALA A 120 20.26 20.45 11.98
N GLN A 121 18.92 20.42 12.02
CA GLN A 121 18.13 19.24 11.68
C GLN A 121 18.25 18.90 10.18
N ARG A 122 18.20 19.89 9.29
CA ARG A 122 18.44 19.69 7.85
C ARG A 122 19.83 19.16 7.58
N THR A 123 20.85 19.77 8.19
CA THR A 123 22.25 19.36 8.04
C THR A 123 22.46 17.93 8.50
N PHE A 124 21.88 17.57 9.66
CA PHE A 124 21.89 16.19 10.15
C PHE A 124 21.21 15.24 9.16
N THR A 125 20.03 15.61 8.66
CA THR A 125 19.25 14.79 7.72
C THR A 125 19.98 14.59 6.39
N ASP A 126 20.68 15.60 5.88
CA ASP A 126 21.52 15.52 4.66
C ASP A 126 22.78 14.68 4.85
N SER A 127 23.22 14.49 6.10
CA SER A 127 24.36 13.64 6.44
C SER A 127 24.00 12.15 6.52
N LEU A 128 22.71 11.82 6.67
CA LEU A 128 22.25 10.45 6.76
C LEU A 128 22.40 9.71 5.42
N PRO A 129 22.66 8.40 5.44
CA PRO A 129 22.66 7.60 4.22
C PRO A 129 21.26 7.47 3.63
N SER A 130 21.20 7.18 2.33
CA SER A 130 19.95 6.85 1.65
C SER A 130 19.30 5.61 2.27
N CYS A 131 18.00 5.67 2.57
CA CYS A 131 17.25 4.49 3.03
C CYS A 131 17.26 3.36 2.00
N GLN A 132 17.45 3.70 0.71
CA GLN A 132 17.55 2.75 -0.38
C GLN A 132 18.90 2.02 -0.45
N THR A 133 19.93 2.43 0.31
CA THR A 133 21.26 1.77 0.29
C THR A 133 21.57 0.96 1.53
N ILE A 134 20.84 1.20 2.63
CA ILE A 134 21.04 0.45 3.88
C ILE A 134 20.34 -0.91 3.85
N SER A 135 20.76 -1.78 4.78
CA SER A 135 20.06 -3.04 5.04
C SER A 135 18.73 -2.79 5.74
N GLN A 136 17.69 -3.46 5.27
CA GLN A 136 16.30 -3.31 5.74
C GLN A 136 15.80 -4.60 6.39
N ASN A 137 16.70 -5.31 7.07
CA ASN A 137 16.43 -6.62 7.68
C ASN A 137 15.77 -6.52 9.08
N ASN A 138 15.62 -5.32 9.63
CA ASN A 138 14.98 -5.08 10.92
C ASN A 138 14.11 -3.81 10.88
N LEU A 139 12.88 -3.90 11.40
CA LEU A 139 11.88 -2.83 11.46
C LEU A 139 12.35 -1.53 12.12
N THR A 140 13.44 -1.53 12.89
CA THR A 140 13.98 -0.29 13.48
C THR A 140 14.45 0.71 12.41
N TRP A 141 14.74 0.26 11.18
CA TRP A 141 15.16 1.16 10.10
C TRP A 141 14.08 2.17 9.68
N VAL A 142 12.81 1.88 10.01
CA VAL A 142 11.62 2.69 9.71
C VAL A 142 11.02 3.33 10.96
N GLU A 143 11.76 3.36 12.08
CA GLU A 143 11.38 4.21 13.21
C GLU A 143 11.70 5.67 12.90
N GLY A 144 10.66 6.50 12.86
CA GLY A 144 10.76 7.90 12.48
C GLY A 144 9.43 8.61 12.57
N SER A 145 9.36 9.77 11.93
CA SER A 145 8.16 10.60 11.86
C SER A 145 8.03 11.24 10.48
N TRP A 146 6.84 11.76 10.18
CA TRP A 146 6.63 12.56 8.98
C TRP A 146 7.04 14.00 9.25
N VAL A 147 7.81 14.58 8.34
CA VAL A 147 8.32 15.95 8.43
C VAL A 147 8.14 16.70 7.10
N THR A 148 8.09 18.02 7.16
CA THR A 148 8.01 18.88 5.97
C THR A 148 9.39 19.19 5.42
N ARG A 149 9.44 19.84 4.24
CA ARG A 149 10.65 20.39 3.63
C ARG A 149 11.49 21.29 4.54
N LYS A 150 10.89 21.95 5.56
CA LYS A 150 11.66 22.82 6.47
C LYS A 150 12.69 22.03 7.27
N LEU A 151 12.33 20.80 7.64
CA LEU A 151 13.16 19.90 8.45
C LEU A 151 13.82 18.79 7.63
N ALA A 152 13.19 18.40 6.53
CA ALA A 152 13.76 17.43 5.61
C ALA A 152 15.06 18.00 5.00
N GLY A 153 16.04 17.12 4.84
CA GLY A 153 17.28 17.46 4.18
C GLY A 153 17.06 17.91 2.72
N SER A 154 17.88 18.85 2.27
CA SER A 154 17.83 19.38 0.90
C SER A 154 18.26 18.36 -0.16
N LYS A 155 19.12 17.41 0.23
CA LYS A 155 19.74 16.42 -0.65
C LYS A 155 18.78 15.31 -1.08
N HIS A 156 17.94 14.88 -0.14
CA HIS A 156 17.08 13.71 -0.32
C HIS A 156 15.71 14.08 -0.91
N GLY A 157 15.26 15.32 -0.70
CA GLY A 157 14.00 15.83 -1.25
C GLY A 157 12.79 15.47 -0.38
N VAL A 158 11.60 15.84 -0.88
CA VAL A 158 10.31 15.56 -0.24
C VAL A 158 9.30 15.14 -1.29
N LEU A 159 8.24 14.43 -0.87
CA LEU A 159 7.14 14.07 -1.75
C LEU A 159 6.46 15.31 -2.34
N ARG A 160 5.60 15.11 -3.35
CA ARG A 160 4.84 16.18 -4.00
C ARG A 160 3.88 16.91 -3.05
N SER A 161 3.51 16.29 -1.93
CA SER A 161 2.74 16.94 -0.84
C SER A 161 3.57 17.90 0.00
N GLY A 162 4.90 17.88 -0.12
CA GLY A 162 5.83 18.61 0.75
C GLY A 162 6.26 17.86 2.00
N TRP A 163 5.70 16.66 2.23
CA TRP A 163 6.04 15.78 3.34
C TRP A 163 7.03 14.69 2.94
N VAL A 164 7.76 14.16 3.91
CA VAL A 164 8.58 12.96 3.77
C VAL A 164 8.58 12.22 5.10
N PHE A 165 8.61 10.89 5.06
CA PHE A 165 8.87 10.10 6.26
C PHE A 165 10.37 10.09 6.52
N GLN A 166 10.79 10.50 7.70
CA GLN A 166 12.20 10.61 8.07
C GLN A 166 12.53 9.59 9.16
N PRO A 167 13.13 8.44 8.80
CA PRO A 167 13.69 7.53 9.79
C PRO A 167 14.87 8.15 10.54
N LYS A 168 15.16 7.59 11.71
CA LYS A 168 16.26 8.06 12.57
C LYS A 168 17.66 7.80 12.00
N ILE A 169 17.81 6.79 11.13
CA ILE A 169 19.14 6.29 10.70
C ILE A 169 19.41 6.46 9.20
N CYS A 170 18.44 6.93 8.43
CA CYS A 170 18.55 7.10 6.99
C CYS A 170 17.55 8.15 6.50
N SER A 171 17.74 8.64 5.28
CA SER A 171 16.85 9.57 4.58
C SER A 171 16.38 8.96 3.26
N PHE A 172 15.10 9.06 2.92
CA PHE A 172 14.59 8.53 1.65
C PHE A 172 15.01 9.41 0.49
N ASP A 173 15.69 8.85 -0.50
CA ASP A 173 15.87 9.55 -1.78
C ASP A 173 14.52 9.65 -2.49
N VAL A 174 14.04 10.87 -2.66
CA VAL A 174 12.88 11.20 -3.50
C VAL A 174 13.39 11.61 -4.87
N PHE A 175 12.84 10.98 -5.92
CA PHE A 175 13.17 11.24 -7.31
C PHE A 175 12.21 12.28 -7.90
N THR A 176 12.77 13.29 -8.56
CA THR A 176 11.99 14.31 -9.28
C THR A 176 11.53 13.82 -10.66
N GLU A 177 10.63 14.57 -11.30
CA GLU A 177 10.19 14.27 -12.67
C GLU A 177 11.37 14.28 -13.65
N GLU A 178 12.29 15.24 -13.50
CA GLU A 178 13.49 15.36 -14.34
C GLU A 178 14.45 14.18 -14.14
N GLU A 179 14.65 13.75 -12.89
CA GLU A 179 15.50 12.59 -12.58
C GLU A 179 14.89 11.31 -13.15
N LEU A 180 13.60 11.07 -12.94
CA LEU A 180 12.91 9.91 -13.53
C LEU A 180 12.95 9.94 -15.05
N ALA A 181 12.92 11.12 -15.65
CA ALA A 181 13.01 11.26 -17.07
C ALA A 181 14.43 10.95 -17.62
N VAL A 182 15.49 11.16 -16.83
CA VAL A 182 16.84 10.63 -17.10
C VAL A 182 16.87 9.10 -16.95
N ALA A 183 16.18 8.55 -15.95
CA ALA A 183 16.13 7.10 -15.74
C ALA A 183 15.51 6.36 -16.92
N VAL A 184 14.42 6.87 -17.51
CA VAL A 184 13.80 6.21 -18.68
C VAL A 184 14.69 6.21 -19.93
N THR A 185 15.63 7.16 -20.04
CA THR A 185 16.59 7.22 -21.16
C THR A 185 17.89 6.51 -20.85
N SER A 186 18.13 6.08 -19.61
CA SER A 186 19.34 5.35 -19.22
C SER A 186 19.46 4.05 -19.98
N SER A 187 20.68 3.62 -20.35
CA SER A 187 20.91 2.34 -21.05
C SER A 187 20.58 1.11 -20.21
N GLU A 188 20.49 1.24 -18.88
CA GLU A 188 20.25 0.12 -17.98
C GLU A 188 18.74 -0.13 -17.83
N PRO A 189 18.21 -1.29 -18.27
CA PRO A 189 16.81 -1.62 -18.07
C PRO A 189 16.51 -1.78 -16.59
N THR A 190 15.38 -1.22 -16.15
CA THR A 190 14.89 -1.25 -14.77
C THR A 190 13.47 -1.81 -14.76
N SER A 191 13.18 -2.78 -13.88
CA SER A 191 11.86 -3.38 -13.76
C SER A 191 11.39 -3.50 -12.31
N ILE A 192 10.20 -2.95 -12.03
CA ILE A 192 9.54 -2.98 -10.73
C ILE A 192 8.22 -3.73 -10.87
N VAL A 193 7.99 -4.73 -10.02
CA VAL A 193 6.79 -5.57 -10.05
C VAL A 193 6.02 -5.46 -8.74
N ILE A 194 4.73 -5.20 -8.85
CA ILE A 194 3.78 -5.11 -7.73
C ILE A 194 2.80 -6.28 -7.81
N LEU A 195 2.89 -7.18 -6.83
CA LEU A 195 2.04 -8.36 -6.71
C LEU A 195 1.12 -8.19 -5.50
N GLY A 196 -0.14 -7.82 -5.70
CA GLY A 196 -1.02 -7.62 -4.56
C GLY A 196 -2.47 -7.33 -4.90
N SER A 197 -3.20 -6.79 -3.94
CA SER A 197 -4.63 -6.52 -4.04
C SER A 197 -4.91 -5.15 -4.64
N SER A 198 -6.16 -4.67 -4.52
CA SER A 198 -6.53 -3.28 -4.80
C SER A 198 -5.67 -2.27 -4.03
N ILE A 199 -5.15 -2.68 -2.88
CA ILE A 199 -4.38 -1.81 -2.01
C ILE A 199 -2.99 -1.55 -2.58
N GLU A 200 -2.25 -2.62 -2.88
CA GLU A 200 -0.91 -2.52 -3.48
C GLU A 200 -0.99 -1.91 -4.90
N ARG A 201 -2.13 -2.06 -5.59
CA ARG A 201 -2.40 -1.33 -6.84
C ARG A 201 -2.25 0.18 -6.67
N GLY A 202 -2.59 0.76 -5.52
CA GLY A 202 -2.36 2.18 -5.25
C GLY A 202 -0.88 2.60 -5.34
N ILE A 203 0.05 1.70 -4.99
CA ILE A 203 1.50 1.91 -5.13
C ILE A 203 1.88 1.84 -6.61
N PHE A 204 1.34 0.87 -7.36
CA PHE A 204 1.51 0.80 -8.81
C PHE A 204 1.03 2.08 -9.51
N LEU A 205 -0.17 2.58 -9.19
CA LEU A 205 -0.69 3.80 -9.78
C LEU A 205 0.16 5.03 -9.40
N SER A 206 0.72 5.05 -8.18
CA SER A 206 1.67 6.09 -7.76
C SER A 206 2.96 6.05 -8.58
N LEU A 207 3.49 4.86 -8.89
CA LEU A 207 4.64 4.69 -9.79
C LEU A 207 4.33 5.16 -11.21
N VAL A 208 3.17 4.79 -11.76
CA VAL A 208 2.75 5.25 -13.10
C VAL A 208 2.64 6.77 -13.15
N ASP A 209 2.04 7.38 -12.13
CA ASP A 209 1.88 8.84 -12.03
C ASP A 209 3.20 9.59 -11.88
N LEU A 210 4.21 8.96 -11.28
CA LEU A 210 5.58 9.52 -11.15
C LEU A 210 6.37 9.42 -12.47
N ILE A 211 6.22 8.34 -13.23
CA ILE A 211 6.99 8.12 -14.46
C ILE A 211 6.41 8.88 -15.66
N LEU A 212 5.07 8.96 -15.74
CA LEU A 212 4.39 9.66 -16.81
C LEU A 212 4.36 11.16 -16.55
N ASN A 213 4.73 11.94 -17.57
CA ASN A 213 4.58 13.38 -17.53
C ASN A 213 3.10 13.78 -17.64
N HIS A 214 2.80 15.07 -17.43
CA HIS A 214 1.43 15.58 -17.47
C HIS A 214 0.67 15.27 -18.77
N LYS A 215 1.32 15.41 -19.94
CA LYS A 215 0.69 15.19 -21.24
C LYS A 215 0.39 13.71 -21.45
N GLU A 216 1.27 12.83 -20.96
CA GLU A 216 1.15 11.38 -21.14
C GLU A 216 -0.01 10.76 -20.35
N LYS A 217 -0.50 11.45 -19.30
CA LYS A 217 -1.55 10.95 -18.40
C LYS A 217 -2.93 11.61 -18.57
N VAL A 218 -3.13 12.43 -19.60
CA VAL A 218 -4.42 13.13 -19.84
C VAL A 218 -5.63 12.18 -19.87
N HIS A 219 -5.48 10.98 -20.47
CA HIS A 219 -6.54 9.98 -20.55
C HIS A 219 -6.38 8.84 -19.54
N PHE A 220 -5.61 9.03 -18.47
CA PHE A 220 -5.37 7.97 -17.48
C PHE A 220 -6.70 7.37 -16.98
N ASN A 221 -7.67 8.24 -16.70
CA ASN A 221 -8.98 7.87 -16.16
C ASN A 221 -9.87 7.09 -17.13
N GLU A 222 -9.60 7.23 -18.40
CA GLU A 222 -10.32 6.49 -19.42
C GLU A 222 -9.55 5.23 -19.82
N SER A 223 -8.27 5.14 -19.44
CA SER A 223 -7.35 4.10 -19.90
C SER A 223 -7.60 2.73 -19.26
N HIS A 224 -6.96 1.72 -19.84
CA HIS A 224 -6.94 0.39 -19.26
C HIS A 224 -6.34 0.40 -17.86
N PHE A 225 -5.34 1.23 -17.53
CA PHE A 225 -4.74 1.22 -16.19
C PHE A 225 -5.72 1.57 -15.07
N ASP A 226 -6.70 2.43 -15.35
CA ASP A 226 -7.74 2.79 -14.38
C ASP A 226 -8.76 1.66 -14.16
N LYS A 227 -9.09 0.93 -15.23
CA LYS A 227 -10.17 -0.06 -15.21
C LYS A 227 -9.69 -1.51 -15.08
N CYS A 228 -8.39 -1.75 -15.27
CA CYS A 228 -7.82 -3.08 -15.27
C CYS A 228 -7.69 -3.66 -13.86
N TRP A 229 -8.27 -4.85 -13.68
CA TRP A 229 -8.17 -5.63 -12.46
C TRP A 229 -7.64 -7.02 -12.78
N GLY A 230 -6.36 -7.12 -13.09
CA GLY A 230 -5.70 -8.34 -13.54
C GLY A 230 -4.21 -8.10 -13.70
N TYR A 231 -3.71 -8.17 -14.93
CA TYR A 231 -2.35 -7.78 -15.26
C TYR A 231 -2.31 -6.40 -15.92
N ALA A 232 -1.39 -5.54 -15.49
CA ALA A 232 -1.12 -4.28 -16.15
C ALA A 232 0.39 -4.00 -16.15
N GLN A 233 0.92 -3.55 -17.28
CA GLN A 233 2.32 -3.21 -17.43
C GLN A 233 2.46 -1.90 -18.21
N LEU A 234 3.28 -1.01 -17.66
CA LEU A 234 3.74 0.21 -18.31
C LEU A 234 5.25 0.09 -18.55
N GLN A 235 5.69 0.42 -19.75
CA GLN A 235 7.11 0.62 -20.04
C GLN A 235 7.31 1.96 -20.73
N VAL A 236 8.21 2.78 -20.16
CA VAL A 236 8.62 4.07 -20.73
C VAL A 236 10.13 4.01 -20.87
N GLY A 237 10.61 3.96 -22.12
CA GLY A 237 12.02 3.70 -22.41
C GLY A 237 12.50 2.43 -21.71
N ASN A 238 13.50 2.58 -20.84
CA ASN A 238 14.14 1.49 -20.10
C ASN A 238 13.56 1.25 -18.70
N VAL A 239 12.53 1.98 -18.27
CA VAL A 239 11.84 1.69 -17.00
C VAL A 239 10.52 0.98 -17.27
N GLN A 240 10.35 -0.18 -16.63
CA GLN A 240 9.17 -1.03 -16.67
C GLN A 240 8.54 -1.12 -15.28
N ILE A 241 7.22 -0.95 -15.22
CA ILE A 241 6.42 -1.18 -14.01
C ILE A 241 5.33 -2.20 -14.35
N VAL A 242 5.19 -3.21 -13.50
CA VAL A 242 4.18 -4.26 -13.62
C VAL A 242 3.31 -4.29 -12.38
N TYR A 243 2.01 -4.48 -12.57
CA TYR A 243 1.05 -4.87 -11.55
C TYR A 243 0.36 -6.17 -11.96
N GLN A 244 0.23 -7.07 -11.00
CA GLN A 244 -0.60 -8.27 -11.11
C GLN A 244 -1.47 -8.35 -9.86
N ASP A 245 -2.78 -8.47 -10.05
CA ASP A 245 -3.68 -8.87 -8.97
C ASP A 245 -3.18 -10.22 -8.43
N TYR A 246 -2.77 -10.24 -7.17
CA TYR A 246 -2.03 -11.36 -6.57
C TYR A 246 -2.54 -11.65 -5.17
N ARG A 247 -3.87 -11.67 -5.01
CA ARG A 247 -4.58 -11.92 -3.74
C ARG A 247 -4.44 -13.38 -3.26
N ILE A 248 -3.22 -13.82 -2.96
CA ILE A 248 -2.91 -15.15 -2.41
C ILE A 248 -3.00 -15.22 -0.88
N GLU A 249 -3.12 -14.07 -0.20
CA GLU A 249 -3.25 -14.02 1.27
C GLU A 249 -4.37 -14.90 1.87
N PRO A 250 -5.59 -14.98 1.28
CA PRO A 250 -6.65 -15.81 1.85
C PRO A 250 -6.49 -17.30 1.50
N ALA A 251 -5.62 -17.68 0.56
CA ALA A 251 -5.49 -19.06 0.10
C ALA A 251 -4.99 -19.97 1.24
N SER A 252 -5.78 -21.02 1.57
CA SER A 252 -5.32 -22.08 2.45
C SER A 252 -4.32 -22.99 1.72
N ARG A 253 -3.30 -23.47 2.44
CA ARG A 253 -2.36 -24.50 1.93
C ARG A 253 -2.97 -25.91 1.98
N ASP A 254 -4.11 -26.10 2.61
CA ASP A 254 -4.72 -27.44 2.79
C ASP A 254 -5.03 -28.11 1.44
N HIS A 255 -5.15 -27.33 0.36
CA HIS A 255 -5.36 -27.82 -1.00
C HIS A 255 -4.08 -28.29 -1.73
N LEU A 256 -2.88 -28.13 -1.14
CA LEU A 256 -1.63 -28.57 -1.75
C LEU A 256 -1.32 -30.07 -1.51
N GLN A 257 -2.16 -30.81 -0.79
CA GLN A 257 -1.91 -32.20 -0.41
C GLN A 257 -3.00 -33.21 -0.80
N SER A 258 -4.14 -32.80 -1.36
CA SER A 258 -5.21 -33.74 -1.74
C SER A 258 -5.27 -33.95 -3.26
N GLU A 259 -4.50 -34.92 -3.77
CA GLU A 259 -4.34 -35.15 -5.21
C GLU A 259 -5.57 -35.67 -5.97
N ASN A 260 -6.70 -36.02 -5.30
CA ASN A 260 -7.80 -36.71 -6.01
C ASN A 260 -9.19 -36.07 -5.90
N ASN A 261 -9.40 -35.03 -5.09
CA ASN A 261 -10.70 -34.39 -4.92
C ASN A 261 -10.52 -32.92 -4.53
N PHE A 262 -11.24 -32.00 -5.19
CA PHE A 262 -11.25 -30.59 -4.79
C PHE A 262 -12.68 -30.10 -4.53
N THR A 263 -12.83 -29.33 -3.45
CA THR A 263 -14.09 -28.66 -3.14
C THR A 263 -14.25 -27.44 -4.03
N VAL A 264 -15.36 -27.39 -4.76
CA VAL A 264 -15.81 -26.25 -5.56
C VAL A 264 -16.88 -25.50 -4.78
N THR A 265 -16.78 -24.18 -4.80
CA THR A 265 -17.78 -23.29 -4.22
C THR A 265 -18.46 -22.49 -5.32
N CYS A 266 -19.76 -22.29 -5.22
CA CYS A 266 -20.55 -21.53 -6.19
C CYS A 266 -21.23 -20.38 -5.45
N HIS A 267 -21.30 -19.22 -6.08
CA HIS A 267 -22.24 -18.16 -5.69
C HIS A 267 -23.31 -18.14 -6.77
N ASN A 268 -24.54 -18.46 -6.39
CA ASN A 268 -25.65 -18.78 -7.29
C ASN A 268 -25.23 -19.90 -8.27
N GLU A 269 -25.31 -19.61 -9.58
CA GLU A 269 -24.97 -20.56 -10.65
C GLU A 269 -23.51 -20.48 -11.06
N LYS A 270 -22.73 -19.59 -10.45
CA LYS A 270 -21.41 -19.23 -10.94
C LYS A 270 -20.34 -19.78 -10.00
N LYS A 271 -19.33 -20.41 -10.58
CA LYS A 271 -18.20 -20.98 -9.82
C LYS A 271 -17.41 -19.88 -9.14
N VAL A 272 -17.64 -19.67 -7.85
CA VAL A 272 -16.73 -18.82 -7.07
C VAL A 272 -15.50 -19.66 -6.91
N SER A 273 -14.43 -19.25 -7.54
CA SER A 273 -13.13 -19.90 -7.47
C SER A 273 -12.76 -20.36 -6.04
N GLN A 274 -13.22 -21.53 -5.68
CA GLN A 274 -12.64 -22.49 -4.77
C GLN A 274 -12.49 -23.72 -5.66
N GLY A 275 -11.28 -24.26 -5.68
CA GLY A 275 -10.85 -25.23 -6.68
C GLY A 275 -10.07 -24.64 -7.88
N TYR A 276 -9.70 -23.36 -7.87
CA TYR A 276 -8.47 -22.96 -8.54
C TYR A 276 -7.37 -22.99 -7.49
N ASN A 277 -6.27 -23.66 -7.80
CA ASN A 277 -5.09 -23.54 -6.98
C ASN A 277 -4.48 -22.15 -7.25
N PHE A 278 -5.12 -21.09 -6.75
CA PHE A 278 -4.63 -19.71 -6.88
C PHE A 278 -3.20 -19.55 -6.42
N PHE A 279 -2.83 -20.37 -5.44
CA PHE A 279 -1.46 -20.42 -4.98
C PHE A 279 -0.54 -21.04 -6.04
N ASP A 280 -0.93 -22.14 -6.70
CA ASP A 280 -0.19 -22.67 -7.85
C ASP A 280 -0.20 -21.76 -9.07
N ASP A 281 -1.31 -21.09 -9.39
CA ASP A 281 -1.37 -20.11 -10.48
C ASP A 281 -0.45 -18.93 -10.19
N ALA A 282 -0.37 -18.52 -8.93
CA ALA A 282 0.57 -17.52 -8.44
C ALA A 282 2.03 -17.99 -8.50
N LEU A 283 2.30 -19.23 -8.10
CA LEU A 283 3.63 -19.86 -8.20
C LEU A 283 4.05 -20.02 -9.67
N GLY A 284 3.11 -20.44 -10.52
CA GLY A 284 3.29 -20.59 -11.95
C GLY A 284 3.45 -19.24 -12.65
N PHE A 285 2.74 -18.19 -12.23
CA PHE A 285 2.98 -16.83 -12.71
C PHE A 285 4.41 -16.39 -12.43
N LEU A 286 4.94 -16.65 -11.23
CA LEU A 286 6.35 -16.37 -10.94
C LEU A 286 7.28 -17.20 -11.84
N GLN A 287 7.09 -18.51 -11.86
CA GLN A 287 8.00 -19.44 -12.51
C GLN A 287 7.97 -19.31 -14.04
N ASP A 288 6.77 -19.33 -14.63
CA ASP A 288 6.55 -19.53 -16.06
C ASP A 288 6.31 -18.23 -16.83
N PHE A 289 6.07 -17.13 -16.14
CA PHE A 289 5.87 -15.83 -16.77
C PHE A 289 6.88 -14.79 -16.29
N LEU A 290 7.01 -14.56 -14.99
CA LEU A 290 7.87 -13.48 -14.49
C LEU A 290 9.37 -13.80 -14.62
N PHE A 291 9.77 -15.04 -14.34
CA PHE A 291 11.18 -15.47 -14.35
C PHE A 291 11.57 -16.29 -15.57
N LYS A 292 10.65 -16.58 -16.49
CA LYS A 292 10.91 -17.36 -17.70
C LYS A 292 10.97 -16.46 -18.93
N ASP A 293 12.05 -16.60 -19.70
CA ASP A 293 12.24 -15.97 -21.03
C ASP A 293 12.01 -14.46 -21.07
N ARG A 294 12.23 -13.77 -19.93
CA ARG A 294 12.05 -12.33 -19.76
C ARG A 294 13.15 -11.72 -18.90
N PRO A 295 13.45 -10.40 -19.07
CA PRO A 295 14.26 -9.68 -18.10
C PRO A 295 13.65 -9.82 -16.70
N TRP A 296 14.47 -10.25 -15.76
CA TRP A 296 14.02 -10.42 -14.38
C TRP A 296 13.82 -9.08 -13.70
N PRO A 297 12.82 -8.97 -12.80
CA PRO A 297 12.57 -7.72 -12.10
C PRO A 297 13.71 -7.37 -11.15
N ASP A 298 14.04 -6.10 -11.02
CA ASP A 298 15.01 -5.64 -10.02
C ASP A 298 14.39 -5.63 -8.63
N VAL A 299 13.10 -5.29 -8.56
CA VAL A 299 12.36 -5.16 -7.31
C VAL A 299 10.97 -5.78 -7.43
N ILE A 300 10.59 -6.60 -6.46
CA ILE A 300 9.24 -7.15 -6.31
C ILE A 300 8.65 -6.69 -4.98
N LEU A 301 7.51 -6.00 -5.01
CA LEU A 301 6.64 -5.83 -3.84
C LEU A 301 5.56 -6.92 -3.90
N VAL A 302 5.38 -7.70 -2.83
CA VAL A 302 4.40 -8.79 -2.80
C VAL A 302 3.58 -8.79 -1.52
N CYS A 303 2.26 -8.92 -1.62
CA CYS A 303 1.39 -9.07 -0.45
C CYS A 303 1.22 -10.54 -0.06
N LEU A 304 1.53 -10.87 1.21
CA LEU A 304 1.58 -12.22 1.75
C LEU A 304 0.88 -12.32 3.10
N LYS A 305 0.39 -13.51 3.42
CA LYS A 305 -0.19 -13.81 4.74
C LYS A 305 0.88 -14.03 5.80
N ASP A 306 1.89 -14.84 5.47
CA ASP A 306 2.91 -15.31 6.40
C ASP A 306 4.21 -15.76 5.70
N SER A 307 5.20 -16.12 6.50
CA SER A 307 6.53 -16.56 6.05
C SER A 307 6.51 -17.89 5.29
N ARG A 308 5.48 -18.73 5.45
CA ARG A 308 5.36 -20.00 4.72
C ARG A 308 5.02 -19.74 3.26
N GLN A 309 4.12 -18.79 2.99
CA GLN A 309 3.85 -18.37 1.60
C GLN A 309 5.13 -17.82 0.95
N LEU A 310 5.87 -16.95 1.64
CA LEU A 310 7.13 -16.43 1.11
C LEU A 310 8.13 -17.54 0.76
N LYS A 311 8.29 -18.53 1.65
CA LYS A 311 9.17 -19.69 1.40
C LYS A 311 8.80 -20.43 0.11
N SER A 312 7.52 -20.72 -0.10
CA SER A 312 7.06 -21.40 -1.32
C SER A 312 7.24 -20.57 -2.58
N LEU A 313 7.10 -19.24 -2.50
CA LEU A 313 7.43 -18.37 -3.64
C LEU A 313 8.93 -18.46 -3.98
N PHE A 314 9.81 -18.45 -2.98
CA PHE A 314 11.26 -18.57 -3.20
C PHE A 314 11.71 -19.88 -3.84
N GLU A 315 10.98 -20.98 -3.61
CA GLU A 315 11.23 -22.26 -4.30
C GLU A 315 11.02 -22.14 -5.82
N LYS A 316 10.30 -21.12 -6.29
CA LYS A 316 10.05 -20.83 -7.70
C LYS A 316 10.92 -19.73 -8.29
N ILE A 317 11.71 -19.05 -7.45
CA ILE A 317 12.57 -17.95 -7.87
C ILE A 317 13.97 -18.50 -8.17
N PRO A 318 14.55 -18.20 -9.35
CA PRO A 318 15.91 -18.62 -9.68
C PRO A 318 16.93 -18.22 -8.59
N PRO A 319 17.80 -19.13 -8.13
CA PRO A 319 18.85 -18.80 -7.15
C PRO A 319 19.84 -17.74 -7.65
N SER A 320 20.00 -17.63 -8.98
CA SER A 320 20.86 -16.64 -9.64
C SER A 320 20.24 -15.25 -9.74
N TRP A 321 18.94 -15.09 -9.47
CA TRP A 321 18.30 -13.78 -9.45
C TRP A 321 18.82 -12.94 -8.29
N LYS A 322 19.24 -11.69 -8.57
CA LYS A 322 19.90 -10.80 -7.61
C LYS A 322 19.04 -9.60 -7.17
N GLY A 323 17.78 -9.56 -7.57
CA GLY A 323 16.87 -8.49 -7.18
C GLY A 323 16.44 -8.56 -5.71
N VAL A 324 15.50 -7.68 -5.35
CA VAL A 324 15.00 -7.50 -3.98
C VAL A 324 13.51 -7.84 -3.89
N ILE A 325 13.09 -8.49 -2.80
CA ILE A 325 11.67 -8.71 -2.48
C ILE A 325 11.29 -7.95 -1.23
N TYR A 326 10.19 -7.20 -1.34
CA TYR A 326 9.48 -6.56 -0.25
C TYR A 326 8.18 -7.29 0.04
N PRO A 327 8.17 -8.24 0.97
CA PRO A 327 6.94 -8.82 1.47
C PRO A 327 6.20 -7.78 2.32
N THR A 328 4.94 -7.58 2.00
CA THR A 328 3.99 -6.80 2.79
C THR A 328 2.92 -7.75 3.31
N THR A 329 2.37 -7.49 4.48
CA THR A 329 1.32 -8.34 5.09
C THR A 329 0.04 -7.55 5.41
N SER A 330 0.01 -6.26 5.06
CA SER A 330 -0.57 -5.29 5.99
C SER A 330 -0.73 -3.86 5.48
N PHE A 331 -0.87 -3.64 4.17
CA PHE A 331 -1.38 -2.36 3.69
C PHE A 331 -2.92 -2.24 3.91
N LYS A 332 -3.57 -3.34 4.34
CA LYS A 332 -5.01 -3.47 4.65
C LYS A 332 -5.46 -2.77 5.92
N ILE A 333 -5.78 -1.49 5.88
CA ILE A 333 -6.31 -0.73 7.04
C ILE A 333 -7.52 -1.36 7.75
N LYS A 334 -8.29 -2.20 7.06
CA LYS A 334 -9.52 -2.80 7.58
C LYS A 334 -9.33 -3.96 8.55
N THR A 335 -8.12 -4.46 8.81
CA THR A 335 -7.95 -5.46 9.88
C THR A 335 -7.69 -4.75 11.21
N ASP A 336 -8.63 -4.90 12.14
CA ASP A 336 -8.55 -4.73 13.60
C ASP A 336 -7.13 -4.70 14.23
N LEU A 337 -6.22 -5.51 13.70
CA LEU A 337 -4.83 -5.58 14.11
C LEU A 337 -4.08 -4.22 14.06
N PHE A 338 -4.41 -3.33 13.13
CA PHE A 338 -3.61 -2.11 12.93
C PHE A 338 -3.84 -1.01 13.95
N TYR A 339 -4.97 -1.03 14.64
CA TYR A 339 -5.36 -0.01 15.60
C TYR A 339 -5.33 -0.55 17.04
N THR A 340 -4.64 -1.67 17.26
CA THR A 340 -4.55 -2.33 18.56
C THR A 340 -3.10 -2.71 18.89
N ALA A 341 -2.76 -2.69 20.18
CA ALA A 341 -1.42 -3.05 20.64
C ALA A 341 -1.06 -4.50 20.26
N SER A 342 -2.03 -5.42 20.30
CA SER A 342 -1.86 -6.82 19.92
C SER A 342 -1.53 -6.95 18.44
N GLY A 343 -2.27 -6.28 17.56
CA GLY A 343 -2.04 -6.47 16.13
C GLY A 343 -0.80 -5.79 15.60
N VAL A 344 -0.35 -4.67 16.19
CA VAL A 344 0.99 -4.12 15.93
C VAL A 344 2.07 -5.14 16.30
N ARG A 345 1.92 -5.80 17.46
CA ARG A 345 2.85 -6.85 17.90
C ARG A 345 2.83 -8.05 16.95
N ASP A 346 1.65 -8.52 16.57
CA ASP A 346 1.49 -9.66 15.65
C ASP A 346 2.05 -9.37 14.25
N TYR A 347 1.87 -8.14 13.77
CA TYR A 347 2.51 -7.67 12.54
C TYR A 347 4.03 -7.73 12.66
N ARG A 348 4.61 -7.10 13.69
CA ARG A 348 6.07 -7.08 13.91
C ARG A 348 6.65 -8.49 14.00
N ASN A 349 6.01 -9.36 14.78
CA ASN A 349 6.41 -10.75 14.94
C ASN A 349 6.39 -11.55 13.63
N ARG A 350 5.45 -11.24 12.72
CA ARG A 350 5.42 -11.86 11.37
C ARG A 350 6.49 -11.27 10.46
N ALA A 351 6.59 -9.94 10.41
CA ALA A 351 7.51 -9.24 9.53
C ALA A 351 8.98 -9.59 9.80
N GLN A 352 9.37 -9.71 11.08
CA GLN A 352 10.73 -10.09 11.49
C GLN A 352 11.16 -11.48 11.01
N LYS A 353 10.22 -12.36 10.66
CA LYS A 353 10.54 -13.70 10.14
C LYS A 353 10.91 -13.69 8.65
N PHE A 354 10.55 -12.65 7.91
CA PHE A 354 10.75 -12.63 6.46
C PHE A 354 12.23 -12.57 6.03
N PRO A 355 13.08 -11.69 6.59
CA PRO A 355 14.50 -11.63 6.20
C PRO A 355 15.29 -12.88 6.53
N LEU A 356 14.76 -13.73 7.43
CA LEU A 356 15.39 -15.01 7.79
C LEU A 356 15.25 -16.07 6.68
N ILE A 357 14.39 -15.84 5.68
CA ILE A 357 14.14 -16.80 4.59
C ILE A 357 15.21 -16.70 3.51
N ASP A 358 15.54 -15.49 3.06
CA ASP A 358 16.50 -15.24 1.98
C ASP A 358 17.06 -13.83 2.12
N LYS A 359 18.36 -13.64 1.84
CA LYS A 359 19.06 -12.35 1.94
C LYS A 359 18.52 -11.27 0.98
N ARG A 360 17.78 -11.68 -0.07
CA ARG A 360 17.11 -10.79 -1.02
C ARG A 360 15.85 -10.17 -0.45
N VAL A 361 15.35 -10.68 0.68
CA VAL A 361 14.16 -10.18 1.36
C VAL A 361 14.52 -8.98 2.22
N GLN A 362 13.81 -7.88 2.00
CA GLN A 362 13.92 -6.65 2.78
C GLN A 362 12.54 -6.31 3.35
N ILE A 363 12.47 -5.85 4.60
CA ILE A 363 11.18 -5.52 5.21
C ILE A 363 10.84 -4.06 4.92
N VAL A 364 9.62 -3.82 4.47
CA VAL A 364 9.01 -2.50 4.48
C VAL A 364 7.91 -2.49 5.52
N ASP A 365 8.10 -1.67 6.57
CA ASP A 365 7.04 -1.38 7.53
C ASP A 365 6.04 -0.40 6.93
N ALA A 366 5.29 -0.89 5.95
CA ALA A 366 4.20 -0.15 5.35
C ALA A 366 3.18 0.31 6.41
N PHE A 367 3.08 -0.43 7.53
CA PHE A 367 2.27 -0.02 8.67
C PHE A 367 2.80 1.29 9.27
N ALA A 368 4.04 1.34 9.71
CA ALA A 368 4.66 2.55 10.26
C ALA A 368 4.59 3.73 9.28
N LEU A 369 4.91 3.49 8.01
CA LEU A 369 4.87 4.52 6.96
C LEU A 369 3.47 5.10 6.80
N SER A 370 2.44 4.25 6.73
CA SER A 370 1.09 4.75 6.51
C SER A 370 0.46 5.34 7.75
N THR A 371 0.75 4.85 8.97
CA THR A 371 0.01 5.19 10.21
C THR A 371 -0.18 6.70 10.42
N GLY A 372 0.88 7.51 10.19
CA GLY A 372 0.84 8.97 10.35
C GLY A 372 -0.05 9.71 9.33
N VAL A 373 -0.36 9.06 8.21
CA VAL A 373 -1.14 9.65 7.12
C VAL A 373 -2.51 8.95 6.95
N ARG A 374 -2.81 7.88 7.71
CA ARG A 374 -4.10 7.11 7.65
C ARG A 374 -5.32 7.87 8.13
N HIS A 375 -5.14 9.04 8.71
CA HIS A 375 -6.24 9.85 9.19
C HIS A 375 -7.01 10.42 7.99
N GLY A 376 -8.28 10.07 7.89
CA GLY A 376 -9.20 10.49 6.84
C GLY A 376 -9.68 11.92 7.02
N SER A 377 -8.99 12.70 7.87
CA SER A 377 -9.37 14.05 8.22
C SER A 377 -9.23 14.94 6.98
N GLY A 378 -10.32 15.03 6.21
CA GLY A 378 -10.52 16.08 5.21
C GLY A 378 -10.48 17.50 5.78
N SER A 379 -10.13 17.65 7.06
CA SER A 379 -9.95 18.88 7.82
C SER A 379 -8.47 19.27 8.03
N SER A 380 -7.49 18.38 7.80
CA SER A 380 -6.08 18.80 7.75
C SER A 380 -5.72 19.12 6.29
N PRO A 381 -5.55 20.39 5.90
CA PRO A 381 -5.27 20.77 4.51
C PRO A 381 -3.89 20.27 4.02
N LEU A 382 -3.05 19.77 4.93
CA LEU A 382 -1.67 19.40 4.68
C LEU A 382 -1.46 17.92 4.34
N ILE A 383 -2.44 17.05 4.58
CA ILE A 383 -2.29 15.60 4.37
C ILE A 383 -3.17 15.17 3.19
N LEU A 384 -2.58 14.56 2.17
CA LEU A 384 -3.36 13.96 1.09
C LEU A 384 -4.12 12.76 1.65
N LYS A 385 -5.46 12.77 1.53
CA LYS A 385 -6.33 11.67 1.98
C LYS A 385 -5.69 10.33 1.62
N SER A 386 -5.28 9.59 2.64
CA SER A 386 -4.71 8.29 2.40
C SER A 386 -5.78 7.22 2.54
N ASN A 387 -5.71 6.26 1.60
CA ASN A 387 -6.17 4.89 1.73
C ASN A 387 -7.56 4.51 1.22
N HIS A 388 -8.21 5.31 0.38
CA HIS A 388 -9.31 4.76 -0.40
C HIS A 388 -8.82 4.21 -1.74
N PHE A 389 -8.39 2.95 -1.72
CA PHE A 389 -7.76 2.21 -2.82
C PHE A 389 -8.67 1.85 -4.02
N HIS A 390 -9.87 2.44 -4.07
CA HIS A 390 -10.85 2.24 -5.14
C HIS A 390 -11.28 3.55 -5.81
N ARG A 391 -10.81 4.70 -5.30
CA ARG A 391 -11.10 6.03 -5.87
C ARG A 391 -9.80 6.69 -6.31
N TRP A 392 -9.95 7.54 -7.31
CA TRP A 392 -8.92 8.38 -7.91
C TRP A 392 -7.99 9.00 -6.85
N CYS A 393 -6.69 8.93 -7.12
CA CYS A 393 -5.72 9.96 -6.77
C CYS A 393 -6.38 11.35 -6.97
N ASN A 394 -6.44 12.25 -5.96
CA ASN A 394 -7.21 13.50 -6.04
C ASN A 394 -6.80 14.32 -7.28
N GLU A 395 -7.75 14.61 -8.17
CA GLU A 395 -7.53 15.52 -9.30
C GLU A 395 -7.71 16.97 -8.86
N LEU A 396 -6.63 17.76 -8.96
CA LEU A 396 -6.71 19.22 -8.83
C LEU A 396 -6.40 19.84 -10.19
N GLY A 397 -7.44 20.14 -10.96
CA GLY A 397 -7.30 20.78 -12.27
C GLY A 397 -6.58 19.92 -13.31
N GLY A 398 -6.94 18.63 -13.42
CA GLY A 398 -6.36 17.70 -14.42
C GLY A 398 -4.97 17.17 -14.07
N LYS A 399 -4.38 17.58 -12.93
CA LYS A 399 -3.16 17.01 -12.40
C LYS A 399 -3.50 15.90 -11.42
N MET A 400 -3.24 14.65 -11.80
CA MET A 400 -3.28 13.53 -10.88
C MET A 400 -2.28 13.78 -9.73
N ARG A 401 -2.80 13.78 -8.49
CA ARG A 401 -1.97 13.67 -7.28
C ARG A 401 -2.15 12.28 -6.73
N VAL A 402 -1.11 11.46 -6.76
CA VAL A 402 -0.73 10.44 -5.76
C VAL A 402 -1.88 9.89 -4.91
N CYS A 403 -2.01 8.58 -4.86
CA CYS A 403 -3.12 7.92 -4.15
C CYS A 403 -2.95 7.93 -2.60
N GLY A 404 -1.91 8.60 -2.10
CA GLY A 404 -1.59 8.89 -0.70
C GLY A 404 -0.08 9.03 -0.48
N ASP A 405 0.32 9.82 0.52
CA ASP A 405 1.75 10.01 0.85
C ASP A 405 2.46 8.69 1.14
N ALA A 406 1.76 7.74 1.78
CA ALA A 406 2.31 6.41 2.06
C ALA A 406 2.57 5.59 0.79
N THR A 407 1.67 5.63 -0.20
CA THR A 407 1.85 4.87 -1.44
C THR A 407 2.95 5.49 -2.29
N GLU A 408 3.08 6.83 -2.31
CA GLU A 408 4.22 7.50 -2.94
C GLU A 408 5.53 7.17 -2.26
N MET A 409 5.56 7.17 -0.92
CA MET A 409 6.79 6.87 -0.18
C MET A 409 7.29 5.47 -0.51
N VAL A 410 6.39 4.48 -0.55
CA VAL A 410 6.76 3.12 -0.98
C VAL A 410 7.18 3.14 -2.45
N ALA A 411 6.49 3.85 -3.34
CA ALA A 411 6.90 3.99 -4.74
C ALA A 411 8.33 4.56 -4.87
N GLN A 412 8.67 5.62 -4.13
CA GLN A 412 10.01 6.24 -4.11
C GLN A 412 11.08 5.28 -3.55
N LEU A 413 10.74 4.47 -2.54
CA LEU A 413 11.62 3.41 -2.07
C LEU A 413 11.92 2.39 -3.18
N LEU A 414 10.88 1.92 -3.88
CA LEU A 414 11.03 0.94 -4.96
C LEU A 414 11.84 1.52 -6.13
N LEU A 415 11.57 2.76 -6.52
CA LEU A 415 12.33 3.50 -7.54
C LEU A 415 13.80 3.61 -7.18
N GLY A 416 14.12 4.05 -5.96
CA GLY A 416 15.52 4.19 -5.56
C GLY A 416 16.26 2.85 -5.49
N LYS A 417 15.58 1.76 -5.12
CA LYS A 417 16.20 0.42 -5.15
C LYS A 417 16.42 -0.11 -6.57
N ALA A 418 15.53 0.21 -7.50
CA ALA A 418 15.61 -0.27 -8.88
C ALA A 418 16.57 0.59 -9.73
N ILE A 419 16.45 1.91 -9.66
CA ILE A 419 17.20 2.88 -10.48
C ILE A 419 18.58 3.19 -9.87
N ALA A 420 18.64 3.35 -8.55
CA ALA A 420 19.84 3.81 -7.86
C ALA A 420 20.20 2.93 -6.64
N PRO A 421 20.44 1.62 -6.83
CA PRO A 421 20.69 0.68 -5.72
C PRO A 421 21.91 1.04 -4.85
N LYS A 422 22.82 1.88 -5.38
CA LYS A 422 24.00 2.40 -4.67
C LYS A 422 23.84 3.85 -4.18
N GLY A 423 22.63 4.40 -4.26
CA GLY A 423 22.26 5.74 -3.82
C GLY A 423 22.15 6.72 -4.98
N LYS A 424 21.22 7.69 -4.84
CA LYS A 424 20.88 8.66 -5.88
C LYS A 424 22.09 9.48 -6.36
N ASP A 425 22.98 9.92 -5.47
CA ASP A 425 24.18 10.68 -5.83
C ASP A 425 25.12 9.91 -6.78
N VAL A 426 25.33 8.63 -6.51
CA VAL A 426 26.24 7.78 -7.28
C VAL A 426 25.67 7.57 -8.68
N TRP A 427 24.37 7.30 -8.76
CA TRP A 427 23.65 7.16 -10.02
C TRP A 427 23.64 8.49 -10.81
N MET A 428 23.32 9.62 -10.18
CA MET A 428 23.34 10.92 -10.86
C MET A 428 24.72 11.29 -11.41
N LYS A 429 25.80 10.91 -10.72
CA LYS A 429 27.17 11.08 -11.23
C LYS A 429 27.46 10.20 -12.45
N SER A 430 26.94 8.97 -12.50
CA SER A 430 27.18 8.07 -13.64
C SER A 430 26.45 8.50 -14.91
N VAL A 431 25.25 9.08 -14.79
CA VAL A 431 24.45 9.55 -15.94
C VAL A 431 24.85 10.95 -16.43
N ARG A 432 25.28 11.86 -15.54
CA ARG A 432 25.71 13.22 -15.91
C ARG A 432 26.90 13.25 -16.87
N GLY A 433 27.73 12.20 -16.90
CA GLY A 433 28.88 12.11 -17.78
C GLY A 433 28.59 11.55 -19.17
N LYS A 434 27.40 11.00 -19.42
CA LYS A 434 27.09 10.26 -20.66
C LYS A 434 25.96 10.86 -21.51
N ASP A 435 25.01 11.58 -20.91
CA ASP A 435 23.68 11.80 -21.54
C ASP A 435 23.10 13.22 -21.40
N ARG A 436 23.92 14.27 -21.26
CA ARG A 436 23.38 15.64 -21.12
C ARG A 436 22.65 16.16 -22.36
N ASP A 437 23.03 15.71 -23.55
CA ASP A 437 22.46 16.19 -24.81
C ASP A 437 21.19 15.42 -25.25
N SER A 438 20.90 14.27 -24.64
CA SER A 438 19.76 13.40 -25.00
C SER A 438 18.47 13.70 -24.22
N VAL A 439 18.52 14.56 -23.19
CA VAL A 439 17.34 15.01 -22.42
C VAL A 439 16.47 16.00 -23.21
N GLY A 440 16.98 16.56 -24.32
CA GLY A 440 16.37 17.67 -25.06
C GLY A 440 15.07 17.40 -25.81
N ASN A 441 14.50 16.20 -25.79
CA ASN A 441 13.23 15.93 -26.50
C ASN A 441 12.30 14.94 -25.75
N MET A 442 11.93 15.27 -24.52
CA MET A 442 10.98 14.49 -23.70
C MET A 442 9.52 14.59 -24.15
N ASP A 443 9.21 15.45 -25.12
CA ASP A 443 7.84 15.71 -25.55
C ASP A 443 7.19 14.57 -26.35
N SER A 444 7.93 13.51 -26.72
CA SER A 444 7.33 12.35 -27.43
C SER A 444 8.05 11.01 -27.19
N ARG A 445 8.21 10.60 -25.93
CA ARG A 445 8.78 9.29 -25.60
C ARG A 445 7.83 8.15 -26.00
N GLU A 446 8.38 7.04 -26.49
CA GLU A 446 7.57 5.84 -26.76
C GLU A 446 7.20 5.16 -25.44
N ILE A 447 5.90 4.98 -25.24
CA ILE A 447 5.30 4.27 -24.13
C ILE A 447 4.72 2.97 -24.68
N MET A 448 5.06 1.85 -24.05
CA MET A 448 4.41 0.57 -24.27
C MET A 448 3.49 0.25 -23.09
N VAL A 449 2.25 -0.07 -23.41
CA VAL A 449 1.24 -0.49 -22.44
C VAL A 449 0.84 -1.91 -22.79
N CYS A 450 0.88 -2.80 -21.81
CA CYS A 450 0.38 -4.17 -21.94
C CYS A 450 -0.59 -4.45 -20.80
N HIS A 451 -1.68 -5.16 -21.10
CA HIS A 451 -2.66 -5.49 -20.08
C HIS A 451 -3.38 -6.80 -20.40
N ASP A 452 -3.82 -7.50 -19.36
CA ASP A 452 -4.77 -8.60 -19.42
C ASP A 452 -5.83 -8.30 -18.37
N CYS A 453 -6.82 -7.51 -18.79
CA CYS A 453 -7.89 -7.05 -17.93
C CYS A 453 -9.06 -7.98 -18.12
N PRO A 454 -9.49 -8.72 -17.09
CA PRO A 454 -10.74 -9.42 -17.18
C PRO A 454 -11.88 -8.41 -17.33
N GLN A 455 -12.95 -8.84 -17.99
CA GLN A 455 -14.17 -8.04 -18.08
C GLN A 455 -14.78 -7.78 -16.68
N SER A 456 -14.42 -8.60 -15.69
CA SER A 456 -14.89 -8.54 -14.30
C SER A 456 -13.78 -8.74 -13.27
N LEU A 457 -13.95 -8.07 -12.13
CA LEU A 457 -13.12 -8.11 -10.92
C LEU A 457 -13.12 -9.45 -10.17
N LEU A 458 -14.16 -10.27 -10.39
CA LEU A 458 -14.36 -11.55 -9.73
C LEU A 458 -14.48 -12.67 -10.76
N PRO A 459 -13.98 -13.89 -10.46
CA PRO A 459 -13.10 -14.20 -9.33
C PRO A 459 -11.73 -13.52 -9.47
N PHE A 460 -10.98 -13.43 -8.38
CA PHE A 460 -9.63 -12.86 -8.38
C PHE A 460 -8.80 -13.38 -9.55
N HIS A 461 -8.10 -12.49 -10.26
CA HIS A 461 -7.57 -12.81 -11.58
C HIS A 461 -6.04 -12.96 -11.55
N ILE A 462 -5.57 -14.06 -10.96
CA ILE A 462 -4.18 -14.51 -11.13
C ILE A 462 -4.17 -15.53 -12.27
N LYS A 463 -3.53 -15.19 -13.39
CA LYS A 463 -3.28 -16.15 -14.48
C LYS A 463 -1.82 -16.57 -14.43
N ARG A 464 -1.58 -17.89 -14.53
CA ARG A 464 -0.23 -18.45 -14.69
C ARG A 464 0.53 -17.81 -15.87
N ILE A 465 -0.15 -17.62 -17.00
CA ILE A 465 0.37 -16.90 -18.17
C ILE A 465 -0.72 -15.91 -18.62
N PRO A 466 -0.57 -14.61 -18.36
CA PRO A 466 -1.48 -13.59 -18.85
C PRO A 466 -1.53 -13.53 -20.38
N ASP A 467 -2.73 -13.30 -20.93
CA ASP A 467 -2.96 -13.07 -22.36
C ASP A 467 -2.90 -11.56 -22.66
N LEU A 468 -1.69 -11.08 -22.95
CA LEU A 468 -1.40 -9.65 -23.01
C LEU A 468 -1.90 -9.01 -24.31
N LYS A 469 -2.76 -8.00 -24.16
CA LYS A 469 -3.01 -7.01 -25.20
C LYS A 469 -2.06 -5.84 -25.02
N CYS A 470 -1.25 -5.55 -26.03
CA CYS A 470 -0.24 -4.49 -25.98
C CYS A 470 -0.44 -3.42 -27.06
N TYR A 471 -0.15 -2.17 -26.73
CA TYR A 471 -0.04 -1.08 -27.70
C TYR A 471 1.13 -0.15 -27.37
N LYS A 472 1.64 0.51 -28.42
CA LYS A 472 2.66 1.56 -28.31
C LYS A 472 2.07 2.91 -28.63
N THR A 473 2.53 3.96 -27.95
CA THR A 473 2.03 5.32 -28.10
C THR A 473 3.11 6.33 -27.78
N ARG A 474 3.11 7.47 -28.48
CA ARG A 474 3.93 8.65 -28.15
C ARG A 474 3.10 9.83 -27.64
N GLN A 475 1.77 9.67 -27.64
CA GLN A 475 0.81 10.71 -27.28
C GLN A 475 0.32 10.56 -25.82
N GLY A 476 0.85 9.59 -25.08
CA GLY A 476 0.33 9.20 -23.77
C GLY A 476 -0.66 8.04 -23.82
N LEU A 477 -1.23 7.75 -22.66
CA LEU A 477 -2.24 6.72 -22.47
C LEU A 477 -3.46 6.98 -23.36
N ARG A 478 -4.07 5.89 -23.87
CA ARG A 478 -5.27 5.94 -24.69
C ARG A 478 -6.49 5.61 -23.84
N PRO A 479 -7.66 6.22 -24.12
CA PRO A 479 -8.93 5.72 -23.60
C PRO A 479 -9.11 4.24 -23.93
N ALA A 480 -9.64 3.47 -22.99
CA ALA A 480 -10.04 2.09 -23.22
C ALA A 480 -11.21 2.06 -24.21
N GLU A 481 -11.09 1.24 -25.24
CA GLU A 481 -12.13 1.06 -26.27
C GLU A 481 -13.39 0.42 -25.66
N GLU A 482 -13.21 -0.46 -24.67
CA GLU A 482 -14.29 -1.10 -23.93
C GLU A 482 -14.85 -0.13 -22.86
N LYS A 483 -16.05 0.41 -23.13
CA LYS A 483 -16.75 1.29 -22.18
C LYS A 483 -17.54 0.53 -21.11
N ASN A 484 -17.89 -0.73 -21.37
CA ASN A 484 -18.74 -1.55 -20.51
C ASN A 484 -17.96 -2.76 -19.99
N PHE A 485 -17.30 -2.60 -18.84
CA PHE A 485 -16.79 -3.74 -18.07
C PHE A 485 -18.00 -4.43 -17.44
N LYS A 486 -18.38 -5.61 -17.97
CA LYS A 486 -19.50 -6.38 -17.42
C LYS A 486 -19.06 -7.04 -16.12
N VAL A 487 -19.81 -6.83 -15.05
CA VAL A 487 -19.71 -7.67 -13.85
C VAL A 487 -19.88 -9.13 -14.29
N TRP A 488 -19.02 -9.99 -13.74
CA TRP A 488 -18.72 -11.34 -14.19
C TRP A 488 -19.85 -12.11 -14.88
N ASP A 489 -19.55 -12.67 -16.05
CA ASP A 489 -20.41 -13.64 -16.75
C ASP A 489 -20.04 -15.11 -16.47
N GLY A 490 -19.13 -15.35 -15.52
CA GLY A 490 -18.49 -16.59 -15.08
C GLY A 490 -18.84 -17.94 -15.65
N THR A 491 -17.85 -18.84 -15.64
CA THR A 491 -18.10 -20.27 -15.85
C THR A 491 -19.17 -20.76 -14.89
N LEU A 492 -20.19 -21.41 -15.46
CA LEU A 492 -21.24 -22.05 -14.70
C LEU A 492 -20.60 -23.05 -13.74
N CYS A 493 -21.17 -23.16 -12.56
CA CYS A 493 -20.73 -24.19 -11.64
C CYS A 493 -20.89 -25.58 -12.29
N PRO A 494 -19.99 -26.53 -11.98
CA PRO A 494 -20.15 -27.90 -12.47
C PRO A 494 -21.58 -28.38 -12.21
N ASN A 495 -22.15 -29.12 -13.16
CA ASN A 495 -23.55 -29.54 -13.08
C ASN A 495 -23.86 -30.30 -11.78
N GLU A 496 -22.87 -31.01 -11.23
CA GLU A 496 -22.95 -31.70 -9.94
C GLU A 496 -23.15 -30.75 -8.77
N CYS A 497 -22.53 -29.57 -8.81
CA CYS A 497 -22.65 -28.52 -7.80
C CYS A 497 -23.99 -27.78 -7.90
N LEU A 498 -24.52 -27.59 -9.10
CA LEU A 498 -25.84 -26.97 -9.28
C LEU A 498 -26.98 -27.87 -8.75
N LYS A 499 -26.73 -29.17 -8.59
CA LYS A 499 -27.65 -30.13 -7.98
C LYS A 499 -27.65 -30.09 -6.44
N THR A 500 -26.61 -29.55 -5.80
CA THR A 500 -26.56 -29.46 -4.32
C THR A 500 -27.34 -28.27 -3.82
N LYS A 501 -28.04 -28.37 -2.68
CA LYS A 501 -28.74 -27.20 -2.10
C LYS A 501 -27.72 -26.16 -1.62
N PRO A 502 -28.03 -24.85 -1.66
CA PRO A 502 -27.19 -23.84 -1.02
C PRO A 502 -26.88 -24.20 0.44
N VAL A 503 -25.60 -24.10 0.81
CA VAL A 503 -25.10 -24.30 2.18
C VAL A 503 -25.19 -23.01 3.01
N GLY A 504 -25.41 -21.86 2.36
CA GLY A 504 -25.57 -20.58 3.02
C GLY A 504 -25.72 -19.43 2.04
N GLN A 505 -25.53 -18.20 2.52
CA GLN A 505 -25.45 -16.99 1.69
C GLN A 505 -24.19 -16.19 2.01
N ALA A 506 -23.55 -15.65 0.99
CA ALA A 506 -22.40 -14.75 1.11
C ALA A 506 -22.81 -13.33 0.72
N GLN A 507 -22.37 -12.32 1.47
CA GLN A 507 -22.52 -10.94 1.04
C GLN A 507 -21.39 -10.57 0.09
N THR A 508 -21.75 -10.11 -1.12
CA THR A 508 -20.81 -9.57 -2.10
C THR A 508 -21.02 -8.07 -2.27
N GLU A 509 -20.12 -7.40 -2.98
CA GLU A 509 -20.29 -5.98 -3.35
C GLU A 509 -21.56 -5.74 -4.20
N SER A 510 -22.13 -6.79 -4.79
CA SER A 510 -23.38 -6.75 -5.58
C SER A 510 -24.61 -7.24 -4.82
N GLY A 511 -24.49 -7.58 -3.53
CA GLY A 511 -25.57 -8.10 -2.69
C GLY A 511 -25.38 -9.56 -2.27
N PRO A 512 -26.38 -10.14 -1.57
CA PRO A 512 -26.32 -11.52 -1.09
C PRO A 512 -26.42 -12.51 -2.25
N VAL A 513 -25.64 -13.59 -2.18
CA VAL A 513 -25.64 -14.68 -3.17
C VAL A 513 -25.67 -16.02 -2.45
N ASP A 514 -26.38 -16.99 -3.01
CA ASP A 514 -26.49 -18.34 -2.47
C ASP A 514 -25.17 -19.08 -2.64
N VAL A 515 -24.60 -19.59 -1.55
CA VAL A 515 -23.35 -20.35 -1.57
C VAL A 515 -23.66 -21.82 -1.72
N ARG A 516 -23.06 -22.51 -2.69
CA ARG A 516 -23.09 -23.99 -2.81
C ARG A 516 -21.69 -24.51 -2.67
N GLU A 517 -21.50 -25.64 -1.99
CA GLU A 517 -20.22 -26.34 -1.91
C GLU A 517 -20.43 -27.77 -2.42
N CYS A 518 -19.45 -28.30 -3.15
CA CYS A 518 -19.48 -29.61 -3.77
C CYS A 518 -18.06 -30.15 -3.93
N THR A 519 -17.87 -31.46 -3.82
CA THR A 519 -16.59 -32.09 -4.10
C THR A 519 -16.60 -32.61 -5.52
N VAL A 520 -15.63 -32.21 -6.34
CA VAL A 520 -15.47 -32.70 -7.72
C VAL A 520 -14.22 -33.59 -7.77
N SER A 521 -14.38 -34.80 -8.26
CA SER A 521 -13.27 -35.71 -8.61
C SER A 521 -12.74 -35.33 -9.98
N VAL A 522 -11.41 -35.22 -10.13
CA VAL A 522 -10.74 -34.96 -11.43
C VAL A 522 -10.92 -36.14 -12.38
#